data_AF-A0ABD0ZR47-F1
#
_entry.id   AF-A0ABD0ZR47-F1
#
_cell.length_a   1.000
_cell.length_b   1.000
_cell.length_c   1.000
_cell.angle_alpha   90.00
_cell.angle_beta   90.00
_cell.angle_gamma   90.00
#
_symmetry.space_group_name_H-M   'P 1'
#
loop_
_entity.id
_entity.type
_entity.pdbx_description
1 polymer ?
#
loop_
_entity_poly.entity_id
_entity_poly.type
_entity_poly.pdbx_seq_one_letter_code
_entity_poly.pdbx_strand_id
1 'polypeptide(L)'
;MAITDFLPKEYGYIVIIVVFYCFLNLWMGFQVGGARKRYKVPYPTLYAIESENKDAKLFNCVQRGHQNSLEMMPMYFILMILGGMKHPCICTGLGLLYNVSRFFYFKGYATGDPLKRLTIGKYGFLAMLGLAVCTISFAVTLLRG
;
A
#
# COMPACT_ATOMS: atom_id res chain seq x y z
N MET A 1 2.63 -9.02 -33.26
CA MET A 1 1.61 -8.22 -32.56
C MET A 1 2.29 -7.50 -31.42
N ALA A 2 2.11 -6.19 -31.34
CA ALA A 2 2.62 -5.40 -30.24
C ALA A 2 1.71 -5.58 -29.02
N ILE A 3 2.24 -5.44 -27.81
CA ILE A 3 1.45 -5.53 -26.57
C ILE A 3 0.33 -4.47 -26.51
N THR A 4 0.52 -3.37 -27.24
CA THR A 4 -0.46 -2.30 -27.46
C THR A 4 -1.68 -2.74 -28.25
N ASP A 5 -1.60 -3.86 -28.97
CA ASP A 5 -2.72 -4.43 -29.72
C ASP A 5 -3.64 -5.26 -28.82
N PHE A 6 -3.14 -5.69 -27.65
CA PHE A 6 -3.87 -6.54 -26.70
C PHE A 6 -4.38 -5.79 -25.46
N LEU A 7 -3.72 -4.70 -25.06
CA LEU A 7 -4.08 -3.94 -23.87
C LEU A 7 -4.70 -2.59 -24.23
N PRO A 8 -5.75 -2.15 -23.51
CA PRO A 8 -6.30 -0.82 -23.68
C PRO A 8 -5.25 0.25 -23.34
N LYS A 9 -5.30 1.41 -24.01
CA LYS A 9 -4.34 2.50 -23.79
C LYS A 9 -4.31 2.95 -22.33
N GLU A 10 -5.46 2.90 -21.68
CA GLU A 10 -5.70 3.26 -20.28
C GLU A 10 -4.98 2.32 -19.30
N TYR A 11 -4.54 1.13 -19.75
CA TYR A 11 -3.76 0.22 -18.91
C TYR A 11 -2.41 0.83 -18.49
N GLY A 12 -1.90 1.81 -19.24
CA GLY A 12 -0.73 2.61 -18.83
C GLY A 12 -0.91 3.28 -17.47
N TYR A 13 -2.15 3.64 -17.10
CA TYR A 13 -2.44 4.22 -15.78
C TYR A 13 -2.22 3.19 -14.65
N ILE A 14 -2.53 1.92 -14.86
CA ILE A 14 -2.28 0.86 -13.88
C ILE A 14 -0.78 0.78 -13.56
N VAL A 15 0.06 0.81 -14.59
CA VAL A 15 1.52 0.79 -14.44
C VAL A 15 2.01 2.00 -13.64
N ILE A 16 1.53 3.20 -13.97
CA ILE A 16 1.88 4.44 -13.26
C ILE A 16 1.48 4.35 -11.78
N ILE A 17 0.28 3.85 -11.48
CA ILE A 17 -0.22 3.73 -10.10
C ILE A 17 0.56 2.70 -9.28
N VAL A 18 0.96 1.58 -9.88
CA VAL A 18 1.82 0.58 -9.22
C VAL A 18 3.20 1.18 -8.93
N VAL A 19 3.81 1.85 -9.90
CA VAL A 19 5.11 2.53 -9.72
C VAL A 19 5.01 3.62 -8.64
N PHE A 20 3.92 4.39 -8.62
CA PHE A 20 3.69 5.38 -7.58
C PHE A 20 3.63 4.75 -6.18
N TYR A 21 3.02 3.57 -6.03
CA TYR A 21 3.05 2.85 -4.76
C TYR A 21 4.47 2.39 -4.39
N CYS A 22 5.29 1.96 -5.34
CA CYS A 22 6.70 1.61 -5.08
C CYS A 22 7.46 2.81 -4.47
N PHE A 23 7.30 4.01 -5.03
CA PHE A 23 7.90 5.22 -4.46
C PHE A 23 7.35 5.55 -3.07
N LEU A 24 6.05 5.37 -2.85
CA LEU A 24 5.44 5.55 -1.53
C LEU A 24 6.03 4.56 -0.50
N ASN A 25 6.22 3.29 -0.89
CA ASN A 25 6.82 2.26 -0.04
C ASN A 25 8.28 2.58 0.29
N LEU A 26 9.08 3.00 -0.70
CA LEU A 26 10.46 3.45 -0.48
C LEU A 26 10.51 4.64 0.49
N TRP A 27 9.61 5.62 0.34
CA TRP A 27 9.50 6.73 1.26
C TRP A 27 9.21 6.27 2.70
N MET A 28 8.29 5.33 2.90
CA MET A 28 8.04 4.74 4.23
C MET A 28 9.30 4.04 4.80
N GLY A 29 10.06 3.35 3.95
CA GLY A 29 11.36 2.76 4.30
C GLY A 29 12.37 3.81 4.79
N PHE A 30 12.49 4.94 4.09
CA PHE A 30 13.34 6.05 4.53
C PHE A 30 12.88 6.65 5.86
N GLN A 31 11.56 6.78 6.09
CA GLN A 31 11.01 7.23 7.38
C GLN A 31 11.36 6.27 8.52
N VAL A 32 11.30 4.96 8.27
CA VAL A 32 11.77 3.95 9.22
C VAL A 32 13.28 4.11 9.51
N GLY A 33 14.10 4.28 8.48
CA GLY A 33 15.54 4.50 8.64
C GLY A 33 15.86 5.75 9.48
N GLY A 34 15.16 6.86 9.21
CA GLY A 34 15.25 8.08 10.02
C GLY A 34 14.81 7.86 11.48
N ALA A 35 13.72 7.12 11.69
CA ALA A 35 13.22 6.78 13.02
C ALA A 35 14.21 5.89 13.79
N ARG A 36 14.87 4.91 13.14
CA ARG A 36 15.92 4.09 13.77
C ARG A 36 17.04 4.96 14.32
N LYS A 37 17.52 5.91 13.51
CA LYS A 37 18.57 6.86 13.92
C LYS A 37 18.10 7.75 15.06
N ARG A 38 16.87 8.27 14.98
CA ARG A 38 16.29 9.19 15.99
C ARG A 38 16.10 8.51 17.35
N TYR A 39 15.56 7.30 17.36
CA TYR A 39 15.21 6.57 18.58
C TYR A 39 16.29 5.58 19.02
N LYS A 40 17.48 5.62 18.38
CA LYS A 40 18.65 4.79 18.70
C LYS A 40 18.35 3.29 18.72
N VAL A 41 17.64 2.82 17.69
CA VAL A 41 17.32 1.39 17.53
C VAL A 41 18.27 0.77 16.49
N PRO A 42 19.33 0.05 16.93
CA PRO A 42 20.29 -0.54 16.01
C PRO A 42 19.70 -1.73 15.26
N TYR A 43 20.28 -2.05 14.11
CA TYR A 43 20.06 -3.35 13.48
C TYR A 43 20.71 -4.46 14.33
N PRO A 44 20.15 -5.69 14.37
CA PRO A 44 19.00 -6.21 13.61
C PRO A 44 17.64 -6.00 14.29
N THR A 45 17.56 -5.24 15.38
CA THR A 45 16.35 -5.10 16.18
C THR A 45 15.17 -4.58 15.36
N LEU A 46 14.13 -5.41 15.22
CA LEU A 46 12.95 -5.06 14.43
C LEU A 46 12.05 -4.07 15.16
N TYR A 47 11.69 -4.41 16.40
CA TYR A 47 10.89 -3.60 17.33
C TYR A 47 11.70 -3.28 18.58
N ALA A 48 11.61 -2.04 19.05
CA ALA A 48 12.22 -1.63 20.30
C ALA A 48 11.42 -2.20 21.49
N ILE A 49 12.14 -2.63 22.53
CA ILE A 49 11.56 -3.14 23.76
C ILE A 49 11.18 -1.95 24.65
N GLU A 50 9.92 -1.91 25.11
CA GLU A 50 9.39 -0.76 25.87
C GLU A 50 10.08 -0.56 27.23
N SER A 51 10.57 -1.63 27.86
CA SER A 51 11.33 -1.53 29.11
C SER A 51 12.73 -0.93 28.92
N GLU A 52 13.30 -1.00 27.72
CA GLU A 52 14.66 -0.56 27.42
C GLU A 52 14.72 0.82 26.75
N ASN A 53 13.62 1.26 26.14
CA ASN A 53 13.57 2.51 25.40
C ASN A 53 12.23 3.24 25.63
N LYS A 54 12.30 4.44 26.22
CA LYS A 54 11.13 5.28 26.50
C LYS A 54 10.37 5.69 25.23
N ASP A 55 11.07 5.75 24.10
CA ASP A 55 10.49 6.09 22.79
C ASP A 55 10.15 4.84 21.96
N ALA A 56 10.21 3.64 22.55
CA ALA A 56 9.96 2.37 21.85
C ALA A 56 8.62 2.39 21.11
N LYS A 57 7.56 2.89 21.75
CA LYS A 57 6.23 2.97 21.14
C LYS A 57 6.21 3.83 19.86
N LEU A 58 6.92 4.97 19.86
CA LEU A 58 7.01 5.86 18.71
C LEU A 58 7.70 5.16 17.54
N PHE A 59 8.86 4.54 17.81
CA PHE A 59 9.58 3.77 16.82
C PHE A 59 8.75 2.59 16.29
N ASN A 60 8.15 1.80 17.19
CA ASN A 60 7.36 0.62 16.85
C ASN A 60 6.16 0.98 15.99
N CYS A 61 5.52 2.13 16.22
CA CYS A 61 4.42 2.59 15.38
C CYS A 61 4.87 2.92 13.95
N VAL A 62 5.99 3.62 13.78
CA VAL A 62 6.56 3.90 12.45
C VAL A 62 6.93 2.60 11.74
N GLN A 63 7.64 1.70 12.43
CA GLN A 63 8.03 0.39 11.91
C GLN A 63 6.81 -0.45 11.50
N ARG A 64 5.80 -0.56 12.38
CA ARG A 64 4.58 -1.35 12.11
C ARG A 64 3.78 -0.76 10.95
N GLY A 65 3.70 0.56 10.85
CA GLY A 65 3.02 1.25 9.74
C GLY A 65 3.60 0.85 8.38
N HIS A 66 4.93 0.85 8.26
CA HIS A 66 5.61 0.40 7.02
C HIS A 66 5.45 -1.10 6.80
N GLN A 67 5.66 -1.92 7.82
CA GLN A 67 5.54 -3.38 7.70
C GLN A 67 4.13 -3.82 7.26
N ASN A 68 3.08 -3.16 7.77
CA ASN A 68 1.73 -3.42 7.31
C ASN A 68 1.52 -3.06 5.83
N SER A 69 2.23 -2.05 5.30
CA SER A 69 2.20 -1.76 3.85
C SER A 69 2.83 -2.90 3.07
N LEU A 70 3.98 -3.40 3.53
CA LEU A 70 4.67 -4.52 2.90
C LEU A 70 3.84 -5.81 2.90
N GLU A 71 3.12 -6.10 3.99
CA GLU A 71 2.22 -7.26 4.08
C GLU A 71 1.08 -7.20 3.06
N MET A 72 0.54 -6.00 2.79
CA MET A 72 -0.59 -5.81 1.88
C MET A 72 -0.19 -5.62 0.41
N MET A 73 1.04 -5.17 0.16
CA MET A 73 1.55 -4.82 -1.17
C MET A 73 1.37 -5.93 -2.22
N PRO A 74 1.70 -7.22 -1.96
CA PRO A 74 1.56 -8.26 -2.97
C PRO A 74 0.12 -8.44 -3.41
N MET A 75 -0.81 -8.48 -2.46
CA MET A 75 -2.24 -8.60 -2.74
C MET A 75 -2.75 -7.39 -3.53
N TYR A 76 -2.38 -6.19 -3.11
CA TYR A 76 -2.75 -4.95 -3.82
C TYR A 76 -2.26 -4.96 -5.27
N PHE A 77 -1.00 -5.33 -5.51
CA PHE A 77 -0.42 -5.38 -6.86
C PHE A 77 -1.13 -6.39 -7.75
N ILE A 78 -1.39 -7.60 -7.26
CA ILE A 78 -2.09 -8.64 -8.02
C ILE A 78 -3.49 -8.15 -8.42
N LEU A 79 -4.24 -7.57 -7.49
CA LEU A 79 -5.60 -7.07 -7.77
C LEU A 79 -5.59 -5.87 -8.74
N MET A 80 -4.60 -4.98 -8.65
CA MET A 80 -4.43 -3.87 -9.59
C MET A 80 -4.14 -4.38 -11.01
N ILE A 81 -3.19 -5.30 -11.15
CA ILE A 81 -2.73 -5.83 -12.44
C ILE A 81 -3.87 -6.60 -13.10
N LEU A 82 -4.49 -7.57 -12.39
CA LEU A 82 -5.53 -8.43 -12.95
C LEU A 82 -6.85 -7.68 -13.16
N GLY A 83 -7.33 -6.95 -12.15
CA GLY A 83 -8.56 -6.17 -12.28
C GLY A 83 -8.46 -5.11 -13.37
N GLY A 84 -7.29 -4.49 -13.50
CA GLY A 84 -6.99 -3.48 -14.53
C GLY A 84 -7.05 -4.02 -15.96
N MET A 85 -6.92 -5.33 -16.18
CA MET A 85 -6.96 -5.91 -17.55
C MET A 85 -8.33 -5.71 -18.19
N LYS A 86 -9.40 -5.74 -17.38
CA LYS A 86 -10.77 -5.49 -17.82
C LYS A 86 -11.25 -4.08 -17.48
N HIS A 87 -10.87 -3.56 -16.33
CA HIS A 87 -11.43 -2.32 -15.76
C HIS A 87 -10.34 -1.27 -15.46
N PRO A 88 -9.53 -0.85 -16.46
CA PRO A 88 -8.34 -0.01 -16.22
C PRO A 88 -8.66 1.32 -15.53
N CYS A 89 -9.72 2.02 -15.94
CA CYS A 89 -10.09 3.31 -15.36
C CYS A 89 -10.60 3.18 -13.91
N ILE A 90 -11.42 2.16 -13.62
CA ILE A 90 -11.96 1.93 -12.27
C ILE A 90 -10.83 1.54 -11.32
N CYS A 91 -9.99 0.59 -11.73
CA CYS A 91 -8.82 0.17 -10.95
C CYS A 91 -7.83 1.32 -10.72
N THR A 92 -7.67 2.22 -11.69
CA THR A 92 -6.85 3.44 -11.51
C THR A 92 -7.40 4.32 -10.38
N GLY A 93 -8.70 4.62 -10.38
CA GLY A 93 -9.33 5.42 -9.34
C GLY A 93 -9.24 4.77 -7.95
N LEU A 94 -9.49 3.45 -7.87
CA LEU A 94 -9.37 2.69 -6.63
C LEU A 94 -7.90 2.61 -6.15
N GLY A 95 -6.95 2.46 -7.07
CA GLY A 95 -5.53 2.43 -6.77
C GLY A 95 -5.02 3.78 -6.23
N LEU A 96 -5.46 4.90 -6.81
CA LEU A 96 -5.20 6.24 -6.26
C LEU A 96 -5.75 6.38 -4.85
N LEU A 97 -7.02 5.99 -4.64
CA LEU A 97 -7.65 6.01 -3.32
C LEU A 97 -6.87 5.18 -2.31
N TYR A 98 -6.41 3.99 -2.70
CA TYR A 98 -5.59 3.12 -1.87
C TYR A 98 -4.26 3.79 -1.50
N ASN A 99 -3.51 4.30 -2.49
CA ASN A 99 -2.20 4.91 -2.28
C ASN A 99 -2.28 6.13 -1.35
N VAL A 100 -3.25 7.02 -1.58
CA VAL A 100 -3.52 8.18 -0.71
C VAL A 100 -3.91 7.73 0.70
N SER A 101 -4.79 6.74 0.82
CA SER A 101 -5.18 6.18 2.11
C SER A 101 -3.98 5.58 2.85
N ARG A 102 -3.05 4.92 2.15
CA ARG A 102 -1.83 4.34 2.73
C ARG A 102 -0.86 5.41 3.21
N PHE A 103 -0.72 6.51 2.49
CA PHE A 103 0.08 7.66 2.94
C PHE A 103 -0.43 8.18 4.30
N PHE A 104 -1.74 8.43 4.41
CA PHE A 104 -2.33 8.90 5.67
C PHE A 104 -2.34 7.83 6.76
N TYR A 105 -2.53 6.56 6.41
CA TYR A 105 -2.43 5.44 7.35
C TYR A 105 -1.04 5.41 8.02
N PHE A 106 0.02 5.52 7.22
CA PHE A 106 1.39 5.56 7.73
C PHE A 106 1.65 6.80 8.57
N LYS A 107 1.27 7.99 8.09
CA LYS A 107 1.42 9.25 8.83
C LYS A 107 0.66 9.22 10.16
N GLY A 108 -0.53 8.63 10.20
CA GLY A 108 -1.33 8.44 11.40
C GLY A 108 -0.64 7.50 12.40
N TYR A 109 -0.11 6.37 11.94
CA TYR A 109 0.70 5.50 12.79
C TYR A 109 1.93 6.22 13.34
N ALA A 110 2.63 6.99 12.50
CA ALA A 110 3.88 7.67 12.86
C ALA A 110 3.73 8.72 13.98
N THR A 111 2.52 9.06 14.42
CA THR A 111 2.31 9.92 15.60
C THR A 111 2.47 9.19 16.93
N GLY A 112 2.68 7.86 16.93
CA GLY A 112 2.75 7.05 18.15
C GLY A 112 1.41 6.59 18.72
N ASP A 113 0.30 6.94 18.05
CA ASP A 113 -1.04 6.50 18.41
C ASP A 113 -1.57 5.56 17.32
N PRO A 114 -1.63 4.24 17.59
CA PRO A 114 -2.09 3.26 16.62
C PRO A 114 -3.50 3.50 16.08
N LEU A 115 -4.37 4.23 16.79
CA LEU A 115 -5.76 4.48 16.35
C LEU A 115 -5.83 5.52 15.23
N LYS A 116 -4.90 6.49 15.20
CA LYS A 116 -4.88 7.56 14.19
C LYS A 116 -4.63 7.07 12.77
N ARG A 117 -4.15 5.83 12.60
CA ARG A 117 -4.03 5.18 11.29
C ARG A 117 -5.38 5.07 10.57
N LEU A 118 -6.48 4.96 11.32
CA LEU A 118 -7.81 4.67 10.77
C LEU A 118 -8.60 5.92 10.39
N THR A 119 -8.15 7.12 10.76
CA THR A 119 -8.87 8.37 10.49
C THR A 119 -9.19 8.52 9.00
N ILE A 120 -8.17 8.36 8.16
CA ILE A 120 -8.29 8.33 6.69
C ILE A 120 -7.93 6.95 6.14
N GLY A 121 -6.99 6.23 6.77
CA GLY A 121 -6.50 4.96 6.24
C GLY A 121 -7.55 3.85 6.11
N LYS A 122 -8.70 3.96 6.80
CA LYS A 122 -9.82 3.02 6.65
C LYS A 122 -10.38 2.94 5.23
N TYR A 123 -10.31 4.03 4.46
CA TYR A 123 -10.82 4.06 3.08
C TYR A 123 -10.01 3.16 2.13
N GLY A 124 -8.76 2.84 2.48
CA GLY A 124 -7.96 1.87 1.74
C GLY A 124 -8.57 0.46 1.72
N PHE A 125 -9.36 0.10 2.73
CA PHE A 125 -10.06 -1.18 2.74
C PHE A 125 -11.18 -1.23 1.68
N LEU A 126 -11.92 -0.13 1.50
CA LEU A 126 -12.93 -0.02 0.45
C LEU A 126 -12.30 -0.11 -0.94
N ALA A 127 -11.13 0.50 -1.12
CA ALA A 127 -10.38 0.38 -2.37
C ALA A 127 -9.99 -1.08 -2.67
N MET A 128 -9.49 -1.81 -1.68
CA MET A 128 -9.13 -3.24 -1.83
C MET A 128 -10.34 -4.10 -2.20
N LEU A 129 -11.49 -3.89 -1.55
CA LEU A 129 -12.72 -4.60 -1.88
C LEU A 129 -13.16 -4.31 -3.32
N GLY A 130 -13.11 -3.04 -3.75
CA GLY A 130 -13.43 -2.66 -5.12
C GLY A 130 -12.51 -3.33 -6.14
N LEU A 131 -11.20 -3.40 -5.86
CA LEU A 131 -10.24 -4.08 -6.74
C LEU A 131 -10.49 -5.59 -6.81
N ALA A 132 -10.88 -6.22 -5.69
CA ALA A 132 -11.29 -7.62 -5.67
C ALA A 132 -12.51 -7.86 -6.56
N VAL A 133 -13.54 -7.00 -6.47
CA VAL A 133 -14.72 -7.07 -7.34
C VAL A 133 -14.35 -6.91 -8.82
N CYS A 134 -13.46 -5.98 -9.16
CA CYS A 134 -12.97 -5.81 -10.53
C CYS A 134 -12.26 -7.07 -11.04
N THR A 135 -11.44 -7.69 -10.19
CA THR A 135 -10.72 -8.92 -10.50
C THR A 135 -11.66 -10.12 -10.68
N ILE A 136 -12.67 -10.26 -9.81
CA ILE A 136 -13.73 -11.28 -9.96
C ILE A 136 -14.50 -11.06 -11.27
N SER A 137 -14.84 -9.82 -11.59
CA SER A 137 -15.51 -9.48 -12.85
C SER A 137 -14.66 -9.85 -14.07
N PHE A 138 -13.34 -9.70 -14.00
CA PHE A 138 -12.42 -10.17 -15.03
C PHE A 138 -12.44 -11.70 -15.13
N ALA A 139 -12.30 -12.41 -14.01
CA ALA A 139 -12.35 -13.87 -13.99
C ALA A 139 -13.66 -14.44 -14.56
N VAL A 140 -14.82 -13.85 -14.20
CA VAL A 140 -16.13 -14.27 -14.73
C VAL A 140 -16.20 -14.08 -16.25
N THR A 141 -15.63 -13.02 -16.80
CA THR A 141 -15.56 -12.82 -18.26
C THR A 141 -14.70 -13.88 -18.94
N LEU A 142 -13.58 -14.28 -18.34
CA LEU A 142 -12.76 -15.36 -18.89
C LEU A 142 -13.47 -16.72 -18.87
N LEU A 143 -14.23 -17.00 -17.80
CA LEU A 143 -14.98 -18.27 -17.67
C LEU A 143 -16.20 -18.35 -18.59
N ARG A 144 -16.80 -17.20 -18.93
CA ARG A 144 -18.00 -17.10 -19.78
C ARG A 144 -17.68 -16.92 -21.26
N GLY A 145 -16.42 -17.16 -21.67
CA GLY A 145 -15.90 -16.98 -23.03
C GLY A 145 -16.94 -17.07 -24.13
#